data_AF-A0A292YPA8-F1
#
_entry.id   AF-A0A292YPA8-F1
#
_cell.length_a   1.000
_cell.length_b   1.000
_cell.length_c   1.000
_cell.angle_alpha   90.00
_cell.angle_beta   90.00
_cell.angle_gamma   90.00
#
_symmetry.space_group_name_H-M   'P 1'
#
loop_
_entity.id
_entity.type
_entity.pdbx_description
1 polymer ?
#
loop_
_entity_poly.entity_id
_entity_poly.type
_entity_poly.pdbx_seq_one_letter_code
_entity_poly.pdbx_strand_id
1 'polypeptide(L)'
;MQIPGDRLHDRFNRLRKILHDWEVRMEQLPLFVLDCFERGDLAGIKALIEERRILQERIRLLKKFIEKWENPDFYSVLGVTKPEDDKARNILS
;
A
#
# COMPACT_ATOMS: atom_id res chain seq x y z
N MET A 1 -26.93 12.18 11.98
CA MET A 1 -26.27 12.78 10.80
C MET A 1 -25.48 11.68 10.08
N GLN A 2 -26.01 11.18 8.95
CA GLN A 2 -25.23 10.35 8.02
C GLN A 2 -24.40 11.30 7.16
N ILE A 3 -23.08 11.13 7.12
CA ILE A 3 -22.21 11.90 6.23
C ILE A 3 -22.55 11.47 4.80
N PRO A 4 -23.03 12.37 3.91
CA PRO A 4 -23.34 11.99 2.54
C PRO A 4 -22.06 11.59 1.80
N GLY A 5 -22.07 10.41 1.18
CA GLY A 5 -21.28 10.14 -0.02
C GLY A 5 -19.80 9.78 0.13
N ASP A 6 -19.38 9.11 1.21
CA ASP A 6 -18.09 8.40 1.19
C ASP A 6 -18.34 6.89 1.09
N ARG A 7 -18.74 6.45 -0.11
CA ARG A 7 -19.01 5.03 -0.36
C ARG A 7 -17.71 4.27 -0.17
N LEU A 8 -17.78 3.06 0.39
CA LEU A 8 -16.61 2.19 0.60
C LEU A 8 -15.74 2.07 -0.67
N HIS A 9 -16.41 2.00 -1.83
CA HIS A 9 -15.77 2.00 -3.15
C HIS A 9 -14.90 3.24 -3.41
N ASP A 10 -15.36 4.44 -3.03
CA ASP A 10 -14.61 5.69 -3.23
C ASP A 10 -13.35 5.72 -2.36
N ARG A 11 -13.40 5.10 -1.17
CA ARG A 11 -12.23 4.91 -0.31
C ARG A 11 -11.19 4.01 -0.98
N PHE A 12 -11.61 2.87 -1.54
CA PHE A 12 -10.70 1.98 -2.26
C PHE A 12 -10.14 2.62 -3.53
N ASN A 13 -10.92 3.42 -4.25
CA ASN A 13 -10.41 4.21 -5.39
C ASN A 13 -9.29 5.17 -4.97
N ARG A 14 -9.43 5.85 -3.83
CA ARG A 14 -8.35 6.70 -3.28
C ARG A 14 -7.12 5.88 -2.89
N LEU A 15 -7.30 4.71 -2.29
CA LEU A 15 -6.18 3.83 -1.95
C LEU A 15 -5.44 3.32 -3.20
N ARG A 16 -6.15 2.96 -4.27
CA ARG A 16 -5.53 2.59 -5.56
C ARG A 16 -4.78 3.75 -6.19
N LYS A 17 -5.30 4.98 -6.09
CA LYS A 17 -4.58 6.17 -6.54
C LYS A 17 -3.28 6.37 -5.77
N ILE A 18 -3.31 6.29 -4.44
CA ILE A 18 -2.10 6.38 -3.59
C ILE A 18 -1.10 5.29 -3.97
N LEU A 19 -1.58 4.06 -4.18
CA LEU A 19 -0.75 2.95 -4.61
C LEU A 19 -0.05 3.25 -5.94
N HIS A 20 -0.81 3.73 -6.93
CA HIS A 20 -0.29 4.10 -8.23
C HIS A 20 0.77 5.22 -8.13
N ASP A 21 0.50 6.27 -7.36
CA ASP A 21 1.44 7.37 -7.15
C ASP A 21 2.77 6.88 -6.54
N TRP A 22 2.71 5.91 -5.61
CA TRP A 22 3.90 5.29 -5.04
C TRP A 22 4.66 4.40 -6.03
N GLU A 23 3.96 3.66 -6.89
CA GLU A 23 4.58 2.85 -7.94
C GLU A 23 5.34 3.74 -8.93
N VAL A 24 4.70 4.82 -9.40
CA VAL A 24 5.33 5.83 -10.25
C VAL A 24 6.56 6.44 -9.57
N ARG A 25 6.46 6.80 -8.29
CA ARG A 25 7.63 7.31 -7.54
C ARG A 25 8.77 6.29 -7.52
N MET A 26 8.46 5.01 -7.30
CA MET A 26 9.47 3.95 -7.26
C MET A 26 10.17 3.75 -8.62
N GLU A 27 9.43 3.85 -9.71
CA GLU A 27 9.97 3.78 -11.09
C GLU A 27 10.90 4.95 -11.40
N GLN A 28 10.67 6.12 -10.79
CA GLN A 28 11.51 7.30 -10.99
C GLN A 28 12.77 7.30 -10.11
N LEU A 29 12.80 6.59 -8.98
CA LEU A 29 13.95 6.57 -8.05
C LEU A 29 15.32 6.31 -8.73
N PRO A 30 15.46 5.38 -9.69
CA PRO A 30 16.74 5.17 -10.38
C PRO A 30 17.28 6.43 -11.07
N LEU A 31 16.42 7.29 -11.62
CA LEU A 31 16.85 8.53 -12.26
C LEU A 31 17.45 9.51 -11.24
N PHE A 32 16.85 9.61 -10.05
CA PHE A 32 17.39 10.44 -8.97
C PHE A 32 18.68 9.87 -8.39
N VAL A 33 18.84 8.54 -8.34
CA VAL A 33 20.09 7.90 -7.92
C VAL A 33 21.22 8.22 -8.90
N LEU A 34 20.94 8.23 -10.21
CA LEU A 34 21.91 8.64 -11.22
C LEU A 34 22.33 10.10 -11.05
N ASP A 35 21.38 11.02 -10.85
CA ASP A 35 21.70 12.45 -10.60
C ASP A 35 22.54 12.64 -9.33
N CYS A 36 22.23 11.94 -8.23
CA CYS A 36 23.07 11.97 -7.03
C CYS A 36 24.48 11.39 -7.30
N PHE A 37 24.58 10.33 -8.10
CA PHE A 37 25.87 9.73 -8.47
C PHE A 37 26.74 10.68 -9.29
N GLU A 38 26.16 11.34 -10.30
CA GLU A 38 26.86 12.35 -11.12
C GLU A 38 27.38 13.53 -10.28
N ARG A 39 26.68 13.87 -9.20
CA ARG A 39 27.06 14.93 -8.24
C ARG A 39 28.00 14.45 -7.14
N GLY A 40 28.28 13.16 -7.04
CA GLY A 40 29.04 12.57 -5.94
C GLY A 40 28.33 12.59 -4.58
N ASP A 41 27.00 12.74 -4.56
CA ASP A 41 26.17 12.80 -3.35
C ASP A 41 25.81 11.40 -2.83
N LEU A 42 26.74 10.80 -2.09
CA LEU A 42 26.54 9.50 -1.46
C LEU A 42 25.45 9.51 -0.38
N ALA A 43 25.21 10.65 0.28
CA ALA A 43 24.17 10.77 1.29
C ALA A 43 22.78 10.75 0.64
N GLY A 44 22.61 11.45 -0.48
CA GLY A 44 21.41 11.42 -1.31
C GLY A 44 21.11 10.01 -1.83
N ILE A 45 22.12 9.30 -2.36
CA ILE A 45 21.95 7.91 -2.80
C ILE A 45 21.45 7.02 -1.65
N LYS A 46 22.05 7.14 -0.45
CA LYS A 46 21.64 6.37 0.72
C LYS A 46 20.18 6.66 1.10
N ALA A 47 19.77 7.94 1.07
CA ALA A 47 18.40 8.34 1.36
C ALA A 47 17.41 7.75 0.35
N LEU A 48 17.75 7.78 -0.95
CA LEU A 48 16.90 7.22 -2.03
C LEU A 48 16.77 5.69 -1.93
N ILE A 49 17.82 4.98 -1.50
CA ILE A 49 17.76 3.54 -1.25
C ILE A 49 16.82 3.20 -0.09
N GLU A 50 16.88 3.95 1.01
CA GLU A 50 15.96 3.73 2.14
C GLU A 50 14.52 4.11 1.76
N GLU A 51 14.33 5.20 1.01
CA GLU A 51 13.02 5.56 0.46
C GLU A 51 12.44 4.42 -0.40
N ARG A 52 13.26 3.83 -1.28
CA ARG A 52 12.86 2.67 -2.09
C ARG A 52 12.38 1.51 -1.21
N ARG A 53 13.13 1.19 -0.16
CA ARG A 53 12.79 0.09 0.77
C ARG A 53 11.45 0.34 1.48
N ILE A 54 11.25 1.57 1.96
CA ILE A 54 10.01 1.98 2.62
C ILE A 54 8.83 1.92 1.65
N LEU A 55 8.99 2.44 0.43
CA LEU A 55 7.93 2.43 -0.59
C LEU A 55 7.55 1.02 -1.00
N GLN A 56 8.54 0.13 -1.21
CA GLN A 56 8.30 -1.28 -1.53
C GLN A 56 7.42 -1.97 -0.49
N GLU A 57 7.74 -1.79 0.80
CA GLU A 57 6.97 -2.39 1.89
C GLU A 57 5.56 -1.79 1.98
N ARG A 58 5.43 -0.47 1.85
CA ARG A 58 4.12 0.21 1.85
C ARG A 58 3.22 -0.25 0.70
N ILE A 59 3.77 -0.35 -0.50
CA ILE A 59 3.06 -0.87 -1.69
C ILE A 59 2.61 -2.29 -1.45
N ARG A 60 3.49 -3.16 -0.94
CA ARG A 60 3.18 -4.56 -0.64
C ARG A 60 2.01 -4.67 0.34
N LEU A 61 2.07 -3.93 1.45
CA LEU A 61 1.02 -3.95 2.47
C LEU A 61 -0.30 -3.39 1.95
N LEU A 62 -0.27 -2.30 1.18
CA LEU A 62 -1.48 -1.68 0.65
C LEU A 62 -2.13 -2.52 -0.43
N LYS A 63 -1.37 -3.15 -1.33
CA LYS A 63 -1.89 -4.14 -2.31
C LYS A 63 -2.59 -5.29 -1.59
N LYS A 64 -1.91 -5.88 -0.60
CA LYS A 64 -2.48 -6.97 0.21
C LYS A 64 -3.77 -6.56 0.91
N PHE A 65 -3.82 -5.33 1.43
CA PHE A 65 -5.03 -4.79 2.03
C PHE A 65 -6.17 -4.66 1.01
N ILE A 66 -5.91 -4.03 -0.14
CA ILE A 66 -6.92 -3.85 -1.20
C ILE A 66 -7.44 -5.22 -1.69
N GLU A 67 -6.54 -6.15 -2.01
CA GLU A 67 -6.91 -7.50 -2.45
C GLU A 67 -7.75 -8.26 -1.42
N LYS A 68 -7.38 -8.18 -0.12
CA LYS A 68 -8.14 -8.82 0.96
C LYS A 68 -9.60 -8.35 1.04
N TRP A 69 -9.83 -7.07 0.77
CA TRP A 69 -11.16 -6.48 0.90
C TRP A 69 -11.98 -6.54 -0.38
N GLU A 70 -11.33 -6.61 -1.55
CA GLU A 70 -12.01 -6.72 -2.84
C GLU A 70 -12.28 -8.16 -3.26
N ASN A 71 -11.57 -9.13 -2.67
CA ASN A 71 -11.81 -10.55 -2.88
C ASN A 71 -12.36 -11.21 -1.60
N PRO A 72 -13.67 -11.53 -1.53
CA PRO A 72 -14.27 -12.23 -0.39
C PRO A 72 -13.58 -13.56 -0.06
N ASP A 73 -12.93 -14.16 -1.07
CA ASP A 73 -12.25 -15.46 -1.01
C ASP A 73 -10.73 -15.33 -0.89
N PHE A 74 -10.20 -14.15 -0.54
CA PHE A 74 -8.75 -13.89 -0.43
C PHE A 74 -8.01 -14.90 0.46
N TYR A 75 -8.67 -15.37 1.53
CA TYR A 75 -8.13 -16.35 2.46
C TYR A 75 -8.10 -17.78 1.88
N SER A 76 -9.12 -18.15 1.10
CA SER A 76 -9.18 -19.44 0.39
C SER A 76 -8.14 -19.55 -0.72
N VAL A 77 -7.83 -18.46 -1.43
CA VAL A 77 -6.80 -18.44 -2.49
C VAL A 77 -5.38 -18.61 -1.93
N LEU A 78 -5.12 -18.12 -0.72
CA LEU A 78 -3.81 -18.24 -0.07
C LEU A 78 -3.63 -19.51 0.76
N GLY A 79 -4.66 -20.36 0.88
CA GLY A 79 -4.63 -21.54 1.78
C GLY A 79 -4.45 -21.17 3.25
N VAL A 80 -4.76 -19.93 3.64
CA VAL A 80 -4.61 -19.43 5.01
C VAL A 80 -6.01 -19.28 5.62
N THR A 81 -6.24 -19.88 6.79
CA THR A 81 -7.50 -19.72 7.52
C THR A 81 -7.73 -18.25 7.89
N LYS A 82 -8.95 -17.76 7.64
CA LYS A 82 -9.38 -16.40 8.00
C LYS A 82 -9.11 -16.18 9.50
N PRO A 83 -8.37 -15.12 9.91
CA PRO A 83 -8.16 -14.84 11.32
C PRO A 83 -9.50 -14.58 11.99
N GLU A 84 -9.74 -15.20 13.15
CA GLU A 84 -11.00 -15.23 13.91
C GLU A 84 -11.46 -13.88 14.51
N ASP A 85 -11.01 -12.74 13.99
CA ASP A 85 -11.32 -11.42 14.55
C ASP A 85 -12.81 -11.01 14.40
N ASP A 86 -13.61 -11.75 13.63
CA ASP A 86 -15.04 -11.49 13.48
C ASP A 86 -15.89 -11.94 14.70
N LYS A 87 -15.35 -12.74 15.63
CA LYS A 87 -16.10 -13.10 16.87
C LYS A 87 -16.31 -11.93 17.82
N ALA A 88 -15.49 -10.87 17.75
CA ALA A 88 -15.61 -9.72 18.65
C ALA A 88 -16.77 -8.78 18.33
N ARG A 89 -17.42 -8.91 17.16
CA ARG A 89 -18.55 -8.04 16.76
C ARG A 89 -19.93 -8.60 17.10
N ASN A 90 -20.04 -9.87 17.47
CA ASN A 90 -21.32 -10.53 17.78
C ASN A 90 -21.67 -10.58 19.28
N ILE A 91 -20.94 -9.86 20.15
CA ILE A 91 -21.22 -9.80 21.59
C ILE A 91 -21.99 -8.52 21.99
N LEU A 92 -22.34 -7.65 21.03
CA LEU A 92 -23.08 -6.40 21.28
C LEU A 92 -24.40 -6.31 20.48
N SER A 93 -25.09 -7.43 20.27
CA SER A 93 -26.46 -7.46 19.73
C SER A 93 -27.41 -8.08 20.73
#